data_AF-A0AB37N7G4-F1
#
_entry.id   AF-A0AB37N7G4-F1
#
_cell.length_a   1.000
_cell.length_b   1.000
_cell.length_c   1.000
_cell.angle_alpha   90.00
_cell.angle_beta   90.00
_cell.angle_gamma   90.00
#
_symmetry.space_group_name_H-M   'P 1'
#
loop_
_entity.id
_entity.type
_entity.pdbx_description
1 polymer ?
#
loop_
_entity_poly.entity_id
_entity_poly.type
_entity_poly.pdbx_seq_one_letter_code
_entity_poly.pdbx_strand_id
1 'polypeptide(L)'
;MKTTIASLKCIQCENNFPLNLNVKSSHITCPFCQTEVANDLIEQIYVAANTVGEVNYNFRKYAVEYQKPIFELSVKEMEVVLPIDNV
;
A
#
# COMPACT_ATOMS: atom_id res chain seq x y z
N MET A 1 11.89 14.71 -3.37
CA MET A 1 11.27 13.70 -4.26
C MET A 1 10.26 12.91 -3.43
N LYS A 2 8.97 12.91 -3.78
CA LYS A 2 7.95 12.10 -3.08
C LYS A 2 7.92 10.70 -3.69
N THR A 3 7.91 9.67 -2.84
CA THR A 3 7.78 8.28 -3.27
C THR A 3 6.61 7.63 -2.55
N THR A 4 5.90 6.74 -3.23
CA THR A 4 4.88 5.92 -2.59
C THR A 4 5.58 4.78 -1.86
N ILE A 5 5.32 4.65 -0.56
CA ILE A 5 5.85 3.58 0.28
C ILE A 5 4.67 2.66 0.61
N ALA A 6 4.80 1.38 0.28
CA ALA A 6 3.87 0.37 0.74
C ALA A 6 4.33 -0.19 2.09
N SER A 7 3.38 -0.53 2.96
CA SER A 7 3.65 -1.20 4.24
C SER A 7 2.71 -2.37 4.43
N LEU A 8 3.18 -3.43 5.09
CA LEU A 8 2.35 -4.53 5.56
C LEU A 8 2.13 -4.43 7.06
N LYS A 9 0.92 -4.78 7.50
CA LYS A 9 0.61 -5.06 8.91
C LYS A 9 0.73 -6.57 9.12
N CYS A 10 1.59 -6.99 10.04
CA CYS A 10 1.55 -8.37 10.52
C CYS A 10 0.41 -8.50 11.55
N ILE A 11 -0.61 -9.29 11.25
CA ILE A 11 -1.77 -9.46 12.16
C ILE A 11 -1.34 -10.17 13.45
N GLN A 12 -0.39 -11.10 13.37
CA GLN A 12 0.07 -11.88 14.53
C GLN A 12 0.72 -11.03 15.62
N CYS A 13 1.52 -10.02 15.25
CA CYS A 13 2.24 -9.16 16.20
C CYS A 13 1.86 -7.68 16.11
N GLU A 14 0.82 -7.36 15.34
CA GLU A 14 0.23 -6.02 15.10
C GLU A 14 1.18 -4.92 14.57
N ASN A 15 2.45 -5.25 14.32
CA ASN A 15 3.45 -4.32 13.84
C ASN A 15 3.32 -4.08 12.34
N ASN A 16 3.60 -2.84 11.92
CA ASN A 16 3.70 -2.45 10.52
C ASN A 16 5.17 -2.40 10.09
N PHE A 17 5.47 -2.83 8.86
CA PHE A 17 6.81 -2.70 8.29
C PHE A 17 6.75 -2.30 6.81
N PRO A 18 7.70 -1.49 6.32
CA PRO A 18 7.73 -1.06 4.93
C PRO A 18 8.11 -2.19 4.00
N LEU A 19 7.56 -2.17 2.78
CA LEU A 19 7.97 -3.01 1.67
C LEU A 19 8.96 -2.27 0.78
N ASN A 20 10.02 -2.97 0.39
CA ASN A 20 10.90 -2.48 -0.66
C ASN A 20 10.30 -2.83 -2.03
N LEU A 21 9.81 -1.81 -2.75
CA LEU A 21 9.22 -1.97 -4.09
C LEU A 21 10.25 -1.95 -5.22
N ASN A 22 11.49 -1.54 -4.96
CA ASN A 22 12.55 -1.49 -5.98
C ASN A 22 13.10 -2.88 -6.30
N VAL A 23 13.02 -3.80 -5.33
CA VAL A 23 13.48 -5.19 -5.47
C VAL A 23 12.36 -6.10 -5.00
N LYS A 24 11.79 -6.85 -5.94
CA LYS A 24 10.81 -7.88 -5.61
C LYS A 24 11.47 -8.99 -4.82
N SER A 25 11.04 -9.19 -3.58
CA SER A 25 11.51 -10.29 -2.76
C SER A 25 10.85 -11.60 -3.18
N SER A 26 11.62 -12.70 -3.14
CA SER A 26 11.07 -14.05 -3.30
C SER A 26 10.38 -14.55 -2.04
N HIS A 27 10.68 -13.96 -0.88
CA HIS A 27 10.13 -14.31 0.43
C HIS A 27 9.89 -13.04 1.25
N ILE A 28 8.77 -12.95 1.96
CA ILE A 28 8.49 -11.82 2.86
C ILE A 28 8.25 -12.37 4.26
N THR A 29 9.07 -11.92 5.21
CA THR A 29 9.01 -12.32 6.61
C THR A 29 8.80 -11.10 7.48
N CYS A 30 7.90 -11.19 8.47
CA CYS A 30 7.72 -10.13 9.45
C CYS A 30 9.00 -9.97 10.29
N PRO A 31 9.62 -8.78 10.35
CA PRO A 31 10.88 -8.59 11.05
C PRO A 31 10.75 -8.69 12.59
N PHE A 32 9.52 -8.64 13.11
CA PHE A 32 9.25 -8.62 14.55
C PHE A 32 8.95 -10.01 15.13
N CYS A 33 8.20 -10.85 14.40
CA CYS A 33 7.77 -12.16 14.89
C CYS A 33 8.11 -13.33 13.95
N GLN A 34 8.87 -13.06 12.88
CA GLN A 34 9.35 -14.06 11.92
C GLN A 34 8.24 -14.85 11.19
N THR A 35 6.99 -14.39 11.24
CA THR A 35 5.89 -14.98 10.47
C THR A 35 6.05 -14.67 8.98
N GLU A 36 5.88 -15.67 8.14
CA GLU A 36 6.04 -15.57 6.70
C GLU A 36 4.72 -15.26 5.99
N VAL A 37 4.81 -14.44 4.94
CA VAL A 37 3.71 -14.23 3.99
C VAL A 37 3.64 -15.43 3.05
N ALA A 38 2.43 -15.92 2.78
CA ALA A 38 2.23 -17.00 1.82
C ALA A 38 2.75 -16.63 0.42
N ASN A 39 3.48 -17.54 -0.21
CA ASN A 39 4.20 -17.28 -1.47
C ASN A 39 3.30 -16.83 -2.61
N ASP A 40 2.06 -17.34 -2.66
CA ASP A 40 1.03 -17.00 -3.65
C ASP A 40 0.46 -15.57 -3.48
N LEU A 41 0.64 -14.97 -2.30
CA LEU A 41 0.24 -13.59 -2.04
C LEU A 41 1.33 -12.56 -2.38
N ILE A 42 2.60 -12.98 -2.48
CA ILE A 42 3.74 -12.08 -2.72
C ILE A 42 3.54 -11.30 -4.03
N GLU A 43 3.15 -11.98 -5.12
CA GLU A 43 2.90 -11.30 -6.40
C GLU A 43 1.79 -10.26 -6.29
N GLN A 44 0.67 -10.63 -5.64
CA GLN A 44 -0.49 -9.75 -5.50
C GLN A 44 -0.13 -8.48 -4.70
N ILE A 45 0.68 -8.62 -3.66
CA ILE A 45 1.18 -7.51 -2.85
C ILE A 45 1.99 -6.54 -3.71
N TYR A 46 2.94 -7.05 -4.49
CA TYR A 46 3.78 -6.20 -5.35
C TYR A 46 2.98 -5.54 -6.47
N VAL A 47 2.05 -6.25 -7.10
CA VAL A 47 1.15 -5.68 -8.12
C VAL A 47 0.34 -4.53 -7.53
N ALA A 48 -0.34 -4.76 -6.40
CA ALA A 48 -1.17 -3.73 -5.76
C ALA A 48 -0.35 -2.50 -5.36
N ALA A 49 0.81 -2.70 -4.72
CA ALA A 49 1.68 -1.61 -4.29
C ALA A 49 2.22 -0.79 -5.48
N ASN A 50 2.63 -1.46 -6.56
CA ASN A 50 3.12 -0.81 -7.76
C ASN A 50 2.01 -0.04 -8.49
N THR A 51 0.79 -0.58 -8.56
CA THR A 51 -0.35 0.12 -9.15
C THR A 51 -0.66 1.43 -8.40
N VAL A 52 -0.68 1.42 -7.07
CA VAL A 52 -0.86 2.66 -6.28
C VAL A 52 0.31 3.63 -6.52
N GLY A 53 1.54 3.11 -6.61
CA GLY A 53 2.73 3.91 -6.93
C GLY A 53 2.65 4.59 -8.30
N GLU A 54 2.18 3.86 -9.32
CA GLU A 54 2.00 4.36 -10.69
C GLU A 54 0.90 5.42 -10.76
N VAL A 55 -0.26 5.19 -10.13
CA VAL A 55 -1.34 6.18 -10.03
C VAL A 55 -0.83 7.48 -9.41
N ASN A 56 -0.08 7.37 -8.30
CA ASN A 56 0.48 8.53 -7.62
C ASN A 56 1.59 9.22 -8.44
N TYR A 57 2.38 8.47 -9.21
CA TYR A 57 3.32 9.04 -10.17
C TYR A 57 2.59 9.85 -11.25
N ASN A 58 1.52 9.29 -11.82
CA ASN A 58 0.71 9.95 -12.85
C ASN A 58 0.02 11.21 -12.33
N PHE A 59 -0.52 11.21 -11.10
CA PHE A 59 -1.06 12.42 -10.49
C PHE A 59 0.00 13.52 -10.36
N ARG A 60 1.22 13.18 -9.93
CA ARG A 60 2.32 14.16 -9.83
C ARG A 60 2.75 14.68 -11.20
N LYS A 61 2.84 13.80 -12.20
CA LYS A 61 3.16 14.19 -13.58
C LYS A 61 2.12 15.18 -14.12
N TYR A 62 0.84 14.85 -13.96
CA TYR A 62 -0.26 15.71 -14.39
C TYR A 62 -0.27 17.07 -13.67
N ALA A 63 0.01 17.08 -12.37
CA ALA A 63 0.11 18.32 -11.59
C ALA A 63 1.21 19.26 -12.12
N VAL A 64 2.36 18.71 -12.51
CA VAL A 64 3.47 19.48 -13.08
C VAL A 64 3.11 20.00 -14.48
N GLU A 65 2.50 19.17 -15.32
CA GLU A 65 2.18 19.51 -16.71
C GLU A 65 1.03 20.53 -16.83
N TYR A 66 0.03 20.46 -15.94
CA TYR A 66 -1.23 21.21 -16.10
C TYR A 66 -1.52 22.22 -14.97
N GLN A 67 -0.63 22.38 -13.98
CA GLN A 67 -0.78 23.31 -12.83
C GLN A 67 -2.13 23.20 -12.10
N LYS A 68 -2.72 22.00 -12.10
CA LYS A 68 -4.05 21.66 -11.56
C LYS A 68 -3.92 20.88 -10.24
N PRO A 69 -5.01 20.68 -9.46
CA PRO A 69 -4.92 20.07 -8.12
C PRO A 69 -4.20 18.71 -8.13
N ILE A 70 -3.35 18.52 -7.12
CA ILE A 70 -2.48 17.36 -6.95
C ILE A 70 -3.22 16.34 -6.08
N PHE A 71 -3.81 15.33 -6.70
CA PHE A 71 -4.40 14.21 -5.98
C PHE A 71 -3.31 13.22 -5.52
N GLU A 72 -3.62 12.45 -4.49
CA GLU A 72 -2.82 11.32 -4.03
C GLU A 72 -3.78 10.22 -3.55
N LEU A 73 -3.50 8.98 -3.95
CA LEU A 73 -4.21 7.79 -3.52
C LEU A 73 -3.48 7.17 -2.33
N SER A 74 -4.22 7.01 -1.23
CA SER A 74 -3.82 6.25 -0.04
C SER A 74 -4.91 5.25 0.29
N VAL A 75 -4.53 3.99 0.48
CA VAL A 75 -5.45 2.88 0.78
C VAL A 75 -5.17 2.38 2.18
N LYS A 76 -6.21 2.35 3.02
CA LYS A 76 -6.17 1.77 4.36
C LYS A 76 -7.47 1.02 4.62
N GLU A 77 -7.37 -0.13 5.27
CA GLU A 77 -8.54 -0.81 5.82
C GLU A 77 -9.02 -0.04 7.06
N MET A 78 -10.33 0.13 7.18
CA MET A 78 -10.97 0.80 8.30
C MET A 78 -12.30 0.11 8.57
N GLU A 79 -12.55 -0.23 9.83
CA GLU A 79 -13.87 -0.66 10.26
C GLU A 79 -14.83 0.52 10.16
N VAL A 80 -15.90 0.37 9.37
CA VAL A 80 -16.94 1.39 9.21
C VAL A 80 -18.21 0.88 9.85
N VAL A 81 -18.62 1.50 10.95
CA VAL A 81 -19.97 1.31 11.49
C VAL A 81 -20.90 2.14 10.62
N LEU A 82 -21.61 1.47 9.70
CA LEU A 82 -22.67 2.14 8.94
C LEU A 82 -23.76 2.55 9.93
N PRO A 83 -24.20 3.83 9.93
CA PRO A 83 -25.44 4.16 10.61
C PRO A 83 -26.53 3.31 9.97
N ILE A 84 -27.24 2.52 10.78
CA ILE A 84 -28.48 1.92 10.34
C ILE A 84 -29.40 3.12 10.10
N ASP A 85 -29.68 3.42 8.84
CA ASP A 85 -30.73 4.37 8.50
C ASP A 85 -32.02 3.79 9.13
N ASN A 86 -32.50 4.44 10.19
CA ASN A 86 -33.82 4.17 10.73
C ASN A 86 -34.82 4.62 9.65
N VAL A 87 -35.27 3.66 8.84
CA VAL A 87 -36.41 3.80 7.93
C VAL A 87 -37.70 3.94 8.74
#